data_AF-A0AAE3JLD1-F1
#
_entry.id   AF-A0AAE3JLD1-F1
#
_cell.length_a   1.000
_cell.length_b   1.000
_cell.length_c   1.000
_cell.angle_alpha   90.00
_cell.angle_beta   90.00
_cell.angle_gamma   90.00
#
_symmetry.space_group_name_H-M   'P 1'
#
loop_
_entity.id
_entity.type
_entity.pdbx_description
1 polymer ?
#
loop_
_entity_poly.entity_id
_entity_poly.type
_entity_poly.pdbx_seq_one_letter_code
_entity_poly.pdbx_strand_id
1 'polypeptide(L)'
;MNKKTFALYTILAMLLSSCYSYRVQPKEFRKLENTNTQPKAYIINRTLEKEVEILKSSELFIIVEDSLHADLNIKLYPINKYRRGGDGTICSITIFLTIMQLPCFNSSSYKFKFDEIYKENIKKNNIELFITKPLWTKVP
;
A
#
# COMPACT_ATOMS: atom_id res chain seq x y z
N MET A 1 27.09 31.66 27.76
CA MET A 1 26.59 30.31 27.42
C MET A 1 27.77 29.50 26.89
N ASN A 2 28.11 28.37 27.50
CA ASN A 2 29.31 27.61 27.11
C ASN A 2 29.13 27.00 25.70
N LYS A 3 30.18 26.99 24.88
CA LYS A 3 30.13 26.44 23.50
C LYS A 3 29.62 25.00 23.48
N LYS A 4 29.95 24.21 24.50
CA LYS A 4 29.47 22.82 24.68
C LYS A 4 27.96 22.74 24.95
N THR A 5 27.43 23.63 25.80
CA THR A 5 25.99 23.69 26.06
C THR A 5 25.21 24.16 24.82
N PHE A 6 25.75 25.11 24.06
CA PHE A 6 25.11 25.55 22.81
C PHE A 6 25.05 24.43 21.77
N ALA A 7 26.14 23.68 21.59
CA ALA A 7 26.19 22.51 20.71
C ALA A 7 25.22 21.40 21.13
N LEU A 8 25.09 21.14 22.43
CA LEU A 8 24.14 20.16 22.96
C LEU A 8 22.69 20.55 22.64
N TYR A 9 22.32 21.83 22.83
CA TYR A 9 20.98 22.33 22.52
C TYR A 9 20.67 22.29 21.02
N THR A 10 21.66 22.53 20.16
CA THR A 10 21.47 22.44 18.69
C THR A 10 21.24 20.99 18.26
N ILE A 11 22.01 20.04 18.79
CA ILE A 11 21.82 18.60 18.51
C ILE A 11 20.46 18.12 19.01
N LEU A 12 20.05 18.53 20.22
CA LEU A 12 18.76 18.14 20.80
C LEU A 12 17.58 18.71 19.98
N ALA A 13 17.68 19.94 19.50
CA ALA A 13 16.66 20.56 18.65
C ALA A 13 16.52 19.86 17.28
N MET A 14 17.63 19.38 16.69
CA MET A 14 17.59 18.59 15.44
C MET A 14 16.97 17.20 15.63
N LEU A 15 17.15 16.58 16.80
CA LEU A 15 16.56 15.27 17.09
C LEU A 15 15.03 15.37 17.31
N LEU A 16 14.55 16.47 17.91
CA LEU A 16 13.14 16.70 18.21
C LEU A 16 12.30 17.13 17.00
N SER A 17 12.91 17.56 15.89
CA SER A 17 12.21 17.90 14.65
C SER A 17 11.91 16.69 13.75
N SER A 18 12.38 15.49 14.13
CA SER A 18 12.15 14.23 13.40
C SER A 18 10.79 13.58 13.65
N CYS A 19 9.84 14.31 14.24
CA CYS A 19 8.45 13.87 14.39
C CYS A 19 7.78 13.76 13.01
N TYR A 20 7.95 12.60 12.36
CA TYR A 20 7.22 12.16 11.18
C TYR A 20 5.74 11.97 11.54
N SER A 21 5.01 13.07 11.68
CA SER A 21 3.56 13.05 11.69
C SER A 21 3.10 12.72 10.28
N TYR A 22 2.52 11.54 10.10
CA TYR A 22 1.99 11.10 8.81
C TYR A 22 0.90 12.08 8.35
N ARG A 23 1.21 12.87 7.31
CA ARG A 23 0.27 13.80 6.70
C ARG A 23 -0.30 13.16 5.43
N VAL A 24 -1.55 12.73 5.48
CA VAL A 24 -2.31 12.37 4.27
C VAL A 24 -2.46 13.62 3.40
N GLN A 25 -1.93 13.56 2.18
CA GLN A 25 -2.04 14.58 1.14
C GLN A 25 -2.53 13.94 -0.17
N PRO A 26 -3.43 14.60 -0.92
CA PRO A 26 -4.12 15.88 -0.64
C PRO A 26 -5.11 15.85 0.53
N LYS A 27 -5.43 17.04 1.09
CA LYS A 27 -6.37 17.20 2.22
C LYS A 27 -7.77 16.67 1.91
N GLU A 28 -8.14 16.64 0.63
CA GLU A 28 -9.41 16.14 0.10
C GLU A 28 -9.64 14.67 0.47
N PHE A 29 -8.59 13.84 0.47
CA PHE A 29 -8.70 12.42 0.82
C PHE A 29 -8.86 12.15 2.33
N ARG A 30 -8.74 13.18 3.20
CA ARG A 30 -8.92 13.00 4.65
C ARG A 30 -10.37 12.80 5.07
N LYS A 31 -11.31 13.15 4.20
CA LYS A 31 -12.76 13.11 4.44
C LYS A 31 -13.49 12.33 3.36
N LEU A 32 -12.79 11.47 2.63
CA LEU A 32 -13.41 10.67 1.58
C LEU A 32 -14.25 9.58 2.25
N GLU A 33 -15.50 9.90 2.56
CA GLU A 33 -16.50 8.93 2.99
C GLU A 33 -17.03 8.22 1.74
N ASN A 34 -17.00 6.89 1.75
CA ASN A 34 -17.49 6.09 0.65
C ASN A 34 -19.03 6.07 0.70
N THR A 35 -19.66 7.07 0.07
CA THR A 35 -21.13 7.18 0.00
C THR A 35 -21.74 6.32 -1.10
N ASN A 36 -20.92 5.60 -1.89
CA ASN A 36 -21.42 4.74 -2.95
C ASN A 36 -21.99 3.44 -2.37
N THR A 37 -23.17 3.05 -2.86
CA THR A 37 -23.76 1.74 -2.61
C THR A 37 -22.85 0.67 -3.22
N GLN A 38 -22.22 -0.14 -2.37
CA GLN A 38 -21.36 -1.24 -2.80
C GLN A 38 -22.18 -2.30 -3.52
N PRO A 39 -21.87 -2.63 -4.79
CA PRO A 39 -22.59 -3.67 -5.51
C PRO A 39 -22.29 -5.05 -4.92
N LYS A 40 -23.26 -5.96 -4.99
CA LYS A 40 -23.08 -7.35 -4.57
C LYS A 40 -22.29 -8.10 -5.63
N ALA A 41 -21.16 -8.69 -5.25
CA ALA A 41 -20.27 -9.38 -6.16
C ALA A 41 -20.07 -10.85 -5.77
N TYR A 42 -20.16 -11.74 -6.75
CA TYR A 42 -19.78 -13.15 -6.60
C TYR A 42 -18.40 -13.40 -7.22
N ILE A 43 -17.50 -14.03 -6.46
CA ILE A 43 -16.15 -14.35 -6.93
C ILE A 43 -16.17 -15.72 -7.61
N ILE A 44 -15.86 -15.75 -8.91
CA ILE A 44 -15.87 -16.97 -9.73
C ILE A 44 -14.76 -17.93 -9.30
N ASN A 45 -13.54 -17.42 -9.08
CA ASN A 45 -12.35 -18.21 -8.78
C ASN A 45 -11.83 -17.96 -7.36
N ARG A 46 -12.47 -18.61 -6.38
CA ARG A 46 -12.11 -18.50 -4.97
C ARG A 46 -10.79 -19.18 -4.57
N THR A 47 -10.12 -19.85 -5.51
CA THR A 47 -8.83 -20.52 -5.27
C THR A 47 -7.70 -19.54 -4.91
N LEU A 48 -7.86 -18.26 -5.21
CA LEU A 48 -6.90 -17.19 -4.94
C LEU A 48 -7.20 -16.50 -3.60
N GLU A 49 -6.90 -17.17 -2.48
CA GLU A 49 -7.30 -16.73 -1.13
C GLU A 49 -6.81 -15.32 -0.77
N LYS A 50 -5.57 -14.98 -1.13
CA LYS A 50 -4.96 -13.67 -0.84
C LYS A 50 -5.67 -12.55 -1.58
N GLU A 51 -5.96 -12.78 -2.86
CA GLU A 51 -6.66 -11.85 -3.73
C GLU A 51 -8.11 -11.65 -3.27
N VAL A 52 -8.76 -12.72 -2.82
CA VAL A 52 -10.11 -12.68 -2.22
C VAL A 52 -10.08 -11.84 -0.94
N GLU A 53 -9.09 -12.04 -0.08
CA GLU A 53 -8.94 -11.30 1.17
C GLU A 53 -8.71 -9.79 0.92
N ILE A 54 -7.85 -9.45 -0.04
CA ILE A 54 -7.64 -8.07 -0.47
C ILE A 54 -8.96 -7.46 -0.94
N LEU A 55 -9.71 -8.17 -1.78
CA LEU A 55 -10.98 -7.66 -2.29
C LEU A 55 -12.02 -7.47 -1.17
N LYS A 56 -12.10 -8.41 -0.21
CA LYS A 56 -12.97 -8.29 0.97
C LYS A 56 -12.59 -7.10 1.85
N SER A 57 -11.29 -6.88 2.06
CA SER A 57 -10.77 -5.75 2.87
C SER A 57 -10.92 -4.39 2.19
N SER A 58 -11.12 -4.36 0.87
CA SER A 58 -11.18 -3.12 0.10
C SER A 58 -12.50 -2.36 0.21
N GLU A 59 -13.55 -2.99 0.76
CA GLU A 59 -14.89 -2.41 0.87
C GLU A 59 -15.44 -1.86 -0.48
N LEU A 60 -14.94 -2.39 -1.60
CA LEU A 60 -15.41 -2.03 -2.94
C LEU A 60 -16.72 -2.78 -3.30
N PHE A 61 -16.92 -3.96 -2.71
CA PHE A 61 -18.01 -4.87 -3.05
C PHE A 61 -18.51 -5.60 -1.82
N ILE A 62 -19.81 -5.91 -1.80
CA ILE A 62 -20.39 -6.86 -0.85
C ILE A 62 -20.22 -8.25 -1.45
N ILE A 63 -19.31 -9.05 -0.90
CA ILE A 63 -19.03 -10.39 -1.43
C ILE A 63 -20.15 -11.35 -1.01
N VAL A 64 -20.81 -11.98 -1.99
CA VAL A 64 -21.92 -12.92 -1.78
C VAL A 64 -21.47 -14.35 -2.08
N GLU A 65 -22.01 -15.31 -1.32
CA GLU A 65 -21.67 -16.71 -1.48
C GLU A 65 -22.28 -17.36 -2.72
N ASP A 66 -23.41 -16.86 -3.21
CA ASP A 66 -24.13 -17.41 -4.35
C ASP A 66 -24.22 -16.42 -5.52
N SER A 67 -24.03 -16.93 -6.75
CA SER A 67 -24.08 -16.12 -7.97
C SER A 67 -25.49 -15.60 -8.29
N LEU A 68 -26.54 -16.24 -7.78
CA LEU A 68 -27.95 -15.84 -8.00
C LEU A 68 -28.31 -14.54 -7.26
N HIS A 69 -27.57 -14.23 -6.20
CA HIS A 69 -27.79 -13.05 -5.36
C HIS A 69 -26.77 -11.94 -5.63
N ALA A 70 -25.94 -12.10 -6.67
CA ALA A 70 -24.92 -11.14 -7.05
C ALA A 70 -25.41 -10.23 -8.19
N ASP A 71 -25.07 -8.95 -8.09
CA ASP A 71 -25.31 -7.96 -9.14
C ASP A 71 -24.27 -8.11 -10.28
N LEU A 72 -23.07 -8.59 -9.93
CA LEU A 72 -21.96 -8.81 -10.86
C LEU A 72 -21.08 -9.97 -10.44
N ASN A 73 -20.32 -10.51 -11.39
CA ASN A 73 -19.32 -11.53 -11.14
C ASN A 73 -17.91 -10.95 -11.23
N ILE A 74 -17.02 -11.39 -10.34
CA ILE A 74 -15.61 -10.99 -10.32
C ILE A 74 -14.73 -12.19 -10.66
N LYS A 75 -13.85 -11.98 -11.64
CA LYS A 75 -12.77 -12.89 -11.96
C LYS A 75 -11.44 -12.28 -11.50
N LEU A 76 -10.80 -12.94 -10.55
CA LEU A 76 -9.51 -12.53 -10.00
C LEU A 76 -8.35 -13.07 -10.85
N TYR A 77 -7.22 -12.38 -10.83
CA TYR A 77 -5.96 -12.86 -11.41
C TYR A 77 -4.86 -12.84 -10.33
N PRO A 78 -3.89 -13.77 -10.40
CA PRO A 78 -2.81 -13.82 -9.43
C PRO A 78 -2.02 -12.51 -9.41
N ILE A 79 -1.64 -12.06 -8.21
CA ILE A 79 -0.87 -10.83 -8.03
C ILE A 79 0.54 -11.00 -8.59
N ASN A 80 0.91 -10.07 -9.49
CA ASN A 80 2.27 -10.00 -10.00
C ASN A 80 3.09 -9.02 -9.15
N LYS A 81 4.14 -9.54 -8.51
CA LYS A 81 5.14 -8.74 -7.79
C LYS A 81 6.35 -8.53 -8.68
N TYR A 82 6.80 -7.28 -8.81
CA TYR A 82 8.08 -6.97 -9.43
C TYR A 82 8.85 -5.95 -8.59
N ARG A 83 10.17 -6.12 -8.56
CA ARG A 83 11.07 -5.20 -7.87
C ARG A 83 11.38 -4.04 -8.82
N ARG A 84 11.23 -2.81 -8.34
CA ARG A 84 11.71 -1.65 -9.09
C ARG A 84 13.25 -1.65 -8.99
N GLY A 85 13.93 -1.81 -10.12
CA GLY A 85 15.38 -1.68 -10.16
C GLY A 85 15.75 -0.21 -9.95
N GLY A 86 16.53 0.10 -8.91
CA GLY A 86 16.99 1.46 -8.65
C GLY A 86 17.55 1.69 -7.24
N ASP A 87 16.91 1.14 -6.19
CA ASP A 87 17.15 1.67 -4.84
C ASP A 87 18.21 0.91 -4.02
N GLY A 88 18.46 -0.38 -4.29
CA GLY A 88 19.17 -1.25 -3.34
C GLY A 88 20.67 -0.95 -3.10
N THR A 89 21.40 -0.52 -4.14
CA THR A 89 22.86 -0.30 -4.05
C THR A 89 23.22 1.00 -3.35
N ILE A 90 22.56 2.10 -3.71
CA ILE A 90 22.75 3.40 -3.07
C ILE A 90 22.31 3.32 -1.60
N CYS A 91 21.20 2.64 -1.31
CA CYS A 91 20.74 2.48 0.06
C CYS A 91 21.74 1.75 0.96
N SER A 92 22.35 0.67 0.45
CA SER A 92 23.32 -0.12 1.22
C SER A 92 24.55 0.70 1.60
N ILE A 93 25.03 1.55 0.68
CA ILE A 93 26.18 2.44 0.91
C ILE A 93 25.81 3.51 1.95
N THR A 94 24.63 4.11 1.84
CA THR A 94 24.18 5.18 2.75
C THR A 94 23.93 4.64 4.16
N ILE A 95 23.37 3.44 4.33
CA ILE A 95 23.22 2.78 5.65
C ILE A 95 24.59 2.59 6.31
N PHE A 96 25.57 2.12 5.55
CA PHE A 96 26.92 1.87 6.06
C PHE A 96 27.61 3.16 6.50
N LEU A 97 27.49 4.23 5.72
CA LEU A 97 28.09 5.54 6.04
C LEU A 97 27.38 6.29 7.17
N THR A 98 26.07 6.11 7.33
CA THR A 98 25.27 6.83 8.34
C THR A 98 24.98 6.01 9.60
N ILE A 99 25.63 4.86 9.80
CA ILE A 99 25.43 4.00 10.98
C ILE A 99 23.94 3.73 11.21
N MET A 100 23.22 3.32 10.16
CA MET A 100 21.77 3.06 10.20
C MET A 100 20.87 4.25 10.60
N GLN A 101 21.37 5.50 10.60
CA GLN A 101 20.54 6.66 10.94
C GLN A 101 19.55 7.03 9.84
N LEU A 102 19.82 6.69 8.57
CA LEU A 102 18.92 6.97 7.47
C LEU A 102 18.02 5.78 7.12
N PRO A 103 16.69 5.98 7.06
CA PRO A 103 15.77 4.96 6.60
C PRO A 103 15.97 4.66 5.14
N CYS A 104 16.27 3.39 4.89
CA CYS A 104 16.48 2.85 3.56
C CYS A 104 15.30 2.01 3.16
N PHE A 105 14.81 2.25 1.94
CA PHE A 105 13.55 1.71 1.50
C PHE A 105 13.73 0.76 0.32
N ASN A 106 13.02 -0.36 0.37
CA ASN A 106 12.79 -1.20 -0.79
C ASN A 106 11.43 -0.87 -1.37
N SER A 107 11.44 -0.37 -2.61
CA SER A 107 10.23 -0.20 -3.41
C SER A 107 9.87 -1.54 -4.08
N SER A 108 8.70 -2.07 -3.73
CA SER A 108 8.07 -3.20 -4.42
C SER A 108 6.79 -2.73 -5.09
N SER A 109 6.58 -3.16 -6.32
CA SER A 109 5.36 -2.89 -7.05
C SER A 109 4.54 -4.17 -7.15
N TYR A 110 3.25 -4.02 -6.90
CA TYR A 110 2.27 -5.09 -6.98
C TYR A 110 1.21 -4.69 -8.01
N LYS A 111 0.90 -5.60 -8.92
CA LYS A 111 -0.14 -5.41 -9.93
C LYS A 111 -1.31 -6.32 -9.61
N PHE A 112 -2.39 -5.73 -9.12
CA PHE A 112 -3.65 -6.42 -8.83
C PHE A 112 -4.61 -6.25 -9.99
N LYS A 113 -5.09 -7.36 -10.55
CA LYS A 113 -5.97 -7.36 -11.72
C LYS A 113 -7.22 -8.16 -11.40
N PHE A 114 -8.37 -7.62 -11.79
CA PHE A 114 -9.64 -8.32 -11.74
C PHE A 114 -10.57 -7.81 -12.84
N ASP A 115 -11.43 -8.69 -13.31
CA ASP A 115 -12.47 -8.35 -14.28
C ASP A 115 -13.82 -8.34 -13.57
N GLU A 116 -14.58 -7.26 -13.76
CA GLU A 116 -16.00 -7.14 -13.42
C GLU A 116 -16.81 -7.61 -14.63
N ILE A 117 -17.68 -8.61 -14.44
CA ILE A 117 -18.52 -9.18 -15.48
C ILE A 117 -19.96 -8.86 -15.16
N TYR A 118 -20.58 -7.98 -15.95
CA TYR A 118 -21.97 -7.55 -15.81
C TYR A 118 -22.76 -7.90 -17.07
N LYS A 119 -23.64 -8.90 -16.99
CA LYS A 119 -24.61 -9.27 -18.04
C LYS A 119 -24.02 -9.18 -19.47
N GLU A 120 -22.85 -9.79 -19.67
CA GLU A 120 -22.03 -9.85 -20.91
C GLU A 120 -20.98 -8.74 -21.14
N ASN A 121 -21.02 -7.63 -20.40
CA ASN A 121 -19.95 -6.63 -20.44
C ASN A 121 -18.81 -6.99 -19.48
N ILE A 122 -17.58 -6.99 -20.00
CA ILE A 122 -16.36 -7.23 -19.21
C ILE A 122 -15.64 -5.90 -19.02
N LYS A 123 -15.62 -5.40 -17.78
CA LYS A 123 -14.82 -4.25 -17.39
C LYS A 123 -13.54 -4.73 -16.72
N LYS A 124 -12.41 -4.42 -17.35
CA LYS A 124 -11.08 -4.81 -16.87
C LYS A 124 -10.56 -3.75 -15.91
N ASN A 125 -10.30 -4.13 -14.67
CA ASN A 125 -9.66 -3.25 -13.71
C ASN A 125 -8.23 -3.70 -13.45
N ASN A 126 -7.33 -2.73 -13.45
CA ASN A 126 -5.92 -2.94 -13.20
C ASN A 126 -5.44 -1.90 -12.20
N ILE A 127 -5.19 -2.34 -10.97
CA ILE A 127 -4.74 -1.50 -9.86
C ILE A 127 -3.26 -1.78 -9.64
N GLU A 128 -2.44 -0.75 -9.78
CA GLU A 128 -1.02 -0.81 -9.46
C GLU A 128 -0.77 -0.19 -8.09
N LEU A 129 -0.29 -1.02 -7.17
CA LEU A 129 0.03 -0.62 -5.81
C LEU A 129 1.54 -0.53 -5.66
N PHE A 130 2.00 0.65 -5.24
CA PHE A 130 3.40 0.91 -4.92
C PHE A 130 3.58 0.86 -3.41
N ILE A 131 4.40 -0.10 -2.95
CA ILE A 131 4.69 -0.25 -1.53
C ILE A 131 6.19 0.01 -1.33
N THR A 132 6.47 1.07 -0.58
CA THR A 132 7.82 1.44 -0.14
C THR A 132 7.97 1.02 1.31
N LYS A 133 8.71 -0.05 1.59
CA LYS A 133 8.94 -0.55 2.96
C LYS A 133 10.37 -0.27 3.40
N PRO A 134 10.61 0.16 4.65
CA PRO A 134 11.96 0.25 5.16
C PRO A 134 12.59 -1.15 5.28
N LEU A 135 13.88 -1.24 4.98
CA LEU A 135 14.60 -2.51 4.87
C LEU A 135 14.68 -3.29 6.19
N TRP A 136 14.58 -2.58 7.32
CA TRP A 136 14.66 -3.14 8.66
C TRP A 136 13.33 -3.65 9.21
N THR A 137 12.18 -3.30 8.62
CA THR A 137 10.90 -3.89 9.04
C THR A 137 10.71 -5.22 8.31
N LYS A 138 11.22 -6.31 8.90
CA LYS A 138 10.71 -7.65 8.59
C LYS A 138 9.31 -7.77 9.19
N VAL A 139 8.29 -7.45 8.41
CA VAL A 139 6.92 -7.84 8.76
C VAL A 139 6.66 -9.17 8.05
N PRO A 140 6.24 -10.22 8.77
CA PRO A 140 5.87 -11.51 8.19
C PRO A 140 4.78 -11.41 7.11
#